data_AF-A0A356S5E6-F1
#
_entry.id   AF-A0A356S5E6-F1
#
_cell.length_a   1.000
_cell.length_b   1.000
_cell.length_c   1.000
_cell.angle_alpha   90.00
_cell.angle_beta   90.00
_cell.angle_gamma   90.00
#
_symmetry.space_group_name_H-M   'P 1'
#
loop_
_entity.id
_entity.type
_entity.pdbx_description
1 polymer ?
#
loop_
_entity_poly.entity_id
_entity_poly.type
_entity_poly.pdbx_seq_one_letter_code
_entity_poly.pdbx_strand_id
1 'polypeptide(L)'
;MQSAQISTPAAASGNALVTQVLRYFGDRILAVHPTCDGMPPFWVDRKDIKALLESLRDHSTPRFEMLFDVTGIDERVRVHRDGQPAAEFTVVYHLMSFSGNSDVRVKVPLQDADLKLPTVIDLWPSANWYERETWDMFGIEFEGHPNLYRIVLPPTWEGHALRKEHPARATEMEPFSLDDDQEAFEQEALLFKPEEWGMKRKSDTSEFMFLNLGPNHPSVHGAFRIALQLDGEILVDAVPDIGYHHRGAEKMGERQSWHTFIPYTDRIDYLGGVLNNLPYVMAVEKMAGIEVPERVKTIRIMLSEMFRICSHLLFYGTFAQDVGQLSPIFYMFVERERIFNIIESICGARMHPGWFRIGGVAQDLPNGWETRVRELLEFMPQRLDEY
;
A
#
# COMPACT_ATOMS: atom_id res chain seq x y z
N MET A 1 41.71 14.12 6.89
CA MET A 1 41.37 14.54 5.51
C MET A 1 41.71 13.40 4.56
N GLN A 2 40.80 12.44 4.41
CA GLN A 2 40.82 11.48 3.32
C GLN A 2 39.46 11.63 2.63
N SER A 3 39.50 12.07 1.38
CA SER A 3 38.36 12.18 0.48
C SER A 3 37.71 10.81 0.32
N ALA A 4 36.47 10.66 0.80
CA ALA A 4 35.63 9.53 0.43
C ALA A 4 35.40 9.62 -1.09
N GLN A 5 36.07 8.76 -1.85
CA GLN A 5 35.80 8.59 -3.27
C GLN A 5 34.39 8.03 -3.39
N ILE A 6 33.48 8.80 -3.98
CA ILE A 6 32.17 8.33 -4.44
C ILE A 6 32.46 7.26 -5.50
N SER A 7 32.46 5.99 -5.11
CA SER A 7 32.62 4.89 -6.05
C SER A 7 31.32 4.77 -6.86
N THR A 8 31.28 5.37 -8.04
CA THR A 8 30.18 5.17 -8.99
C THR A 8 30.34 3.79 -9.62
N PRO A 9 29.47 2.80 -9.36
CA PRO A 9 29.56 1.51 -10.02
C PRO A 9 29.13 1.66 -11.48
N ALA A 10 29.83 1.00 -12.40
CA ALA A 10 29.64 1.08 -13.86
C ALA A 10 28.23 0.70 -14.39
N ALA A 11 27.32 0.24 -13.52
CA ALA A 11 25.90 0.02 -13.86
C ALA A 11 25.05 1.30 -13.80
N ALA A 12 25.47 2.33 -13.05
CA ALA A 12 24.75 3.59 -12.92
C ALA A 12 25.01 4.56 -14.09
N SER A 13 26.09 4.37 -14.84
CA SER A 13 26.51 5.26 -15.94
C SER A 13 25.66 5.15 -17.22
N GLY A 14 24.71 4.22 -17.28
CA GLY A 14 23.82 4.04 -18.43
C GLY A 14 22.44 4.71 -18.29
N ASN A 15 22.08 5.20 -17.10
CA ASN A 15 20.76 5.78 -16.86
C ASN A 15 20.80 7.31 -17.06
N ALA A 16 20.07 7.80 -18.07
CA ALA A 16 20.00 9.22 -18.42
C ALA A 16 19.51 10.08 -17.24
N LEU A 17 18.56 9.58 -16.44
CA LEU A 17 18.06 10.26 -15.25
C LEU A 17 19.14 10.38 -14.17
N VAL A 18 19.89 9.30 -13.92
CA VAL A 18 21.01 9.34 -12.95
C VAL A 18 22.05 10.37 -13.37
N THR A 19 22.38 10.41 -14.67
CA THR A 19 23.32 11.40 -15.22
C THR A 19 22.77 12.82 -15.06
N GLN A 20 21.47 13.03 -15.30
CA GLN A 20 20.81 14.32 -15.13
C GLN A 20 20.84 14.77 -13.67
N VAL A 21 20.43 13.92 -12.73
CA VAL A 21 20.40 14.24 -11.29
C VAL A 21 21.80 14.52 -10.77
N LEU A 22 22.79 13.69 -11.10
CA LEU A 22 24.18 13.90 -10.67
C LEU A 22 24.80 15.17 -11.26
N ARG A 23 24.33 15.65 -12.43
CA ARG A 23 24.79 16.91 -13.01
C ARG A 23 24.36 18.14 -12.21
N TYR A 24 23.16 18.12 -11.63
CA TYR A 24 22.58 19.26 -10.91
C TYR A 24 22.69 19.16 -9.37
N PHE A 25 22.74 17.93 -8.84
CA PHE A 25 22.74 17.64 -7.40
C PHE A 25 23.91 16.75 -6.95
N GLY A 26 24.90 16.46 -7.81
CA GLY A 26 25.92 15.44 -7.53
C GLY A 26 26.66 15.60 -6.20
N ASP A 27 26.96 16.82 -5.80
CA ASP A 27 27.59 17.21 -4.54
C ASP A 27 26.66 17.10 -3.31
N ARG A 28 25.36 16.92 -3.52
CA ARG A 28 24.30 16.73 -2.51
C ARG A 28 23.79 15.29 -2.42
N ILE A 29 24.06 14.48 -3.44
CA ILE A 29 23.72 13.06 -3.44
C ILE A 29 24.72 12.28 -2.58
N LEU A 30 24.22 11.67 -1.51
CA LEU A 30 25.02 10.89 -0.57
C LEU A 30 25.46 9.56 -1.16
N ALA A 31 24.57 8.92 -1.91
CA ALA A 31 24.83 7.62 -2.52
C ALA A 31 23.81 7.31 -3.64
N VAL A 32 24.24 6.48 -4.60
CA VAL A 32 23.40 5.84 -5.61
C VAL A 32 23.88 4.40 -5.77
N HIS A 33 22.97 3.44 -5.76
CA HIS A 33 23.32 2.02 -5.93
C HIS A 33 22.43 1.33 -6.96
N PRO A 34 22.95 0.34 -7.69
CA PRO A 34 22.12 -0.54 -8.51
C PRO A 34 21.11 -1.29 -7.65
N THR A 35 19.89 -1.41 -8.15
CA THR A 35 18.83 -2.25 -7.57
C THR A 35 18.45 -3.34 -8.56
N CYS A 36 18.04 -4.51 -8.06
CA CYS A 36 17.60 -5.60 -8.92
C CYS A 36 16.36 -5.25 -9.74
N ASP A 37 15.57 -4.27 -9.30
CA ASP A 37 14.37 -3.82 -9.99
C ASP A 37 14.60 -2.79 -11.10
N GLY A 38 15.81 -2.20 -11.17
CA GLY A 38 16.17 -1.18 -12.15
C GLY A 38 15.78 0.24 -11.75
N MET A 39 15.15 0.44 -10.58
CA MET A 39 14.74 1.76 -10.08
C MET A 39 15.86 2.41 -9.25
N PRO A 40 16.55 3.45 -9.75
CA PRO A 40 17.68 4.02 -9.04
C PRO A 40 17.23 4.71 -7.74
N PRO A 41 17.84 4.35 -6.58
CA PRO A 41 17.63 5.07 -5.33
C PRO A 41 18.64 6.22 -5.21
N PHE A 42 18.14 7.45 -5.14
CA PHE A 42 18.95 8.62 -4.82
C PHE A 42 18.93 8.86 -3.31
N TRP A 43 20.07 8.70 -2.65
CA TRP A 43 20.20 9.07 -1.24
C TRP A 43 20.57 10.55 -1.13
N VAL A 44 19.83 11.29 -0.32
CA VAL A 44 19.99 12.75 -0.16
C VAL A 44 19.83 13.12 1.31
N ASP A 45 20.49 14.20 1.72
CA ASP A 45 20.29 14.77 3.06
C ASP A 45 18.91 15.45 3.18
N ARG A 46 18.35 15.47 4.39
CA ARG A 46 17.05 16.11 4.67
C ARG A 46 16.97 17.57 4.23
N LYS A 47 18.08 18.31 4.22
CA LYS A 47 18.10 19.72 3.81
C LYS A 47 17.89 19.92 2.30
N ASP A 48 18.20 18.89 1.51
CA ASP A 48 18.19 18.94 0.05
C ASP A 48 17.00 18.18 -0.56
N ILE A 49 16.21 17.46 0.25
CA ILE A 49 15.09 16.63 -0.21
C ILE A 49 14.06 17.42 -1.02
N LYS A 50 13.60 18.56 -0.50
CA LYS A 50 12.54 19.34 -1.14
C LYS A 50 12.99 19.88 -2.50
N ALA A 51 14.22 20.38 -2.58
CA ALA A 51 14.81 20.87 -3.83
C ALA A 51 14.98 19.75 -4.87
N LEU A 52 15.43 18.55 -4.45
CA LEU A 52 15.56 17.41 -5.35
C LEU A 52 14.19 16.95 -5.87
N LEU A 53 13.20 16.82 -4.99
CA LEU A 53 11.84 16.40 -5.36
C LEU A 53 11.17 17.40 -6.30
N GLU A 54 11.28 18.71 -6.04
CA GLU A 54 10.79 19.77 -6.93
C GLU A 54 11.46 19.67 -8.31
N SER A 55 12.79 19.47 -8.34
CA SER A 55 13.49 19.27 -9.60
C SER A 55 13.04 18.02 -10.35
N LEU A 56 12.74 16.91 -9.66
CA LEU A 56 12.22 15.69 -10.28
C LEU A 56 10.81 15.91 -10.85
N ARG A 57 9.96 16.66 -10.14
CA ARG A 57 8.61 17.02 -10.61
C ARG A 57 8.65 17.92 -11.85
N ASP A 58 9.44 18.99 -11.81
CA ASP A 58 9.28 20.12 -12.74
C ASP A 58 10.39 20.24 -13.80
N HIS A 59 11.60 19.78 -13.49
CA HIS A 59 12.81 20.09 -14.27
C HIS A 59 13.55 18.86 -14.80
N SER A 60 13.18 17.66 -14.38
CA SER A 60 13.78 16.42 -14.86
C SER A 60 13.14 15.95 -16.18
N THR A 61 13.82 15.04 -16.87
CA THR A 61 13.30 14.40 -18.09
C THR A 61 13.59 12.90 -18.01
N PRO A 62 12.57 12.06 -17.81
CA PRO A 62 11.14 12.41 -17.74
C PRO A 62 10.75 13.12 -16.43
N ARG A 63 9.58 13.77 -16.39
CA ARG A 63 9.04 14.41 -15.18
C ARG A 63 8.33 13.38 -14.32
N PHE A 64 8.34 13.57 -13.01
CA PHE A 64 7.66 12.67 -12.07
C PHE A 64 6.36 13.30 -11.59
N GLU A 65 5.26 12.98 -12.28
CA GLU A 65 3.97 13.61 -12.05
C GLU A 65 3.26 13.08 -10.79
N MET A 66 3.56 11.86 -10.36
CA MET A 66 2.89 11.22 -9.24
C MET A 66 3.87 10.86 -8.11
N LEU A 67 3.58 11.36 -6.91
CA LEU A 67 4.05 10.75 -5.67
C LEU A 67 3.22 9.51 -5.40
N PHE A 68 3.81 8.34 -5.63
CA PHE A 68 3.15 7.05 -5.48
C PHE A 68 3.06 6.62 -4.02
N ASP A 69 4.09 6.90 -3.24
CA ASP A 69 4.15 6.54 -1.82
C ASP A 69 5.23 7.34 -1.07
N VAL A 70 5.03 7.54 0.23
CA VAL A 70 6.05 7.94 1.21
C VAL A 70 5.99 6.93 2.35
N THR A 71 7.08 6.21 2.56
CA THR A 71 7.14 5.18 3.59
C THR A 71 8.42 5.29 4.42
N GLY A 72 8.32 4.87 5.68
CA GLY A 72 9.44 4.77 6.60
C GLY A 72 10.06 3.36 6.60
N ILE A 73 11.33 3.29 6.97
CA ILE A 73 12.01 2.04 7.29
C ILE A 73 12.75 2.27 8.60
N ASP A 74 12.48 1.44 9.60
CA ASP A 74 13.30 1.36 10.80
C ASP A 74 14.50 0.44 10.55
N GLU A 75 15.67 1.06 10.48
CA GLU A 75 16.92 0.46 10.01
C GLU A 75 17.80 -0.06 11.16
N ARG A 76 17.41 0.17 12.43
CA ARG A 76 18.26 -0.05 13.62
C ARG A 76 18.77 -1.48 13.79
N VAL A 77 18.03 -2.47 13.27
CA VAL A 77 18.41 -3.90 13.33
C VAL A 77 18.97 -4.43 12.00
N ARG A 78 19.15 -3.58 10.99
CA ARG A 78 19.60 -4.01 9.66
C ARG A 78 21.10 -4.22 9.63
N VAL A 79 21.51 -5.44 9.32
CA VAL A 79 22.93 -5.86 9.27
C VAL A 79 23.58 -5.58 7.90
N HIS A 80 22.82 -5.72 6.80
CA HIS A 80 23.34 -5.55 5.44
C HIS A 80 23.01 -4.16 4.88
N ARG A 81 23.99 -3.25 4.96
CA ARG A 81 23.88 -1.83 4.56
C ARG A 81 24.99 -1.37 3.62
N ASP A 82 25.73 -2.29 2.99
CA ASP A 82 26.88 -1.95 2.17
C ASP A 82 26.53 -0.89 1.10
N GLY A 83 27.34 0.17 1.07
CA GLY A 83 27.16 1.33 0.19
C GLY A 83 26.19 2.40 0.71
N GLN A 84 25.26 2.07 1.61
CA GLN A 84 24.23 3.00 2.06
C GLN A 84 24.76 3.96 3.13
N PRO A 85 24.23 5.20 3.21
CA PRO A 85 24.52 6.10 4.32
C PRO A 85 24.13 5.50 5.67
N ALA A 86 24.82 5.94 6.73
CA ALA A 86 24.44 5.60 8.10
C ALA A 86 23.06 6.19 8.42
N ALA A 87 22.14 5.35 8.90
CA ALA A 87 20.78 5.74 9.20
C ALA A 87 20.20 4.79 10.25
N GLU A 88 19.47 5.33 11.21
CA GLU A 88 18.61 4.56 12.13
C GLU A 88 17.19 4.44 11.56
N PHE A 89 16.77 5.45 10.79
CA PHE A 89 15.53 5.44 10.02
C PHE A 89 15.80 5.90 8.58
N THR A 90 15.06 5.38 7.62
CA THR A 90 15.08 5.86 6.22
C THR A 90 13.67 6.25 5.82
N VAL A 91 13.49 7.42 5.23
CA VAL A 91 12.25 7.77 4.51
C VAL A 91 12.44 7.56 3.02
N VAL A 92 11.50 6.89 2.38
CA VAL A 92 11.53 6.56 0.96
C VAL A 92 10.36 7.24 0.27
N TYR A 93 10.67 8.15 -0.65
CA TYR A 93 9.72 8.73 -1.58
C TYR A 93 9.76 7.89 -2.86
N HIS A 94 8.63 7.32 -3.25
CA HIS A 94 8.47 6.62 -4.51
C HIS A 94 7.74 7.53 -5.48
N LEU A 95 8.39 7.90 -6.59
CA LEU A 95 7.79 8.71 -7.63
C LEU A 95 7.63 7.91 -8.91
N MET A 96 6.51 8.13 -9.58
CA MET A 96 6.17 7.53 -10.87
C MET A 96 6.06 8.62 -11.94
N SER A 97 6.61 8.32 -13.11
CA SER A 97 6.50 9.13 -14.31
C SER A 97 5.58 8.46 -15.32
N PHE A 98 4.45 9.09 -15.63
CA PHE A 98 3.57 8.64 -16.71
C PHE A 98 4.16 8.97 -18.08
N SER A 99 4.75 10.16 -18.21
CA SER A 99 5.33 10.63 -19.48
C SER A 99 6.58 9.85 -19.88
N GLY A 100 7.35 9.40 -18.89
CA GLY A 100 8.58 8.63 -19.08
C GLY A 100 8.44 7.13 -18.97
N ASN A 101 7.28 6.63 -18.50
CA ASN A 101 7.07 5.23 -18.12
C ASN A 101 8.24 4.71 -17.25
N SER A 102 8.53 5.45 -16.18
CA SER A 102 9.69 5.19 -15.32
C SER A 102 9.42 5.56 -13.88
N ASP A 103 10.01 4.81 -12.97
CA ASP A 103 9.90 5.06 -11.53
C ASP A 103 11.26 5.36 -10.91
N VAL A 104 11.25 6.15 -9.82
CA VAL A 104 12.45 6.50 -9.06
C VAL A 104 12.16 6.47 -7.57
N ARG A 105 13.21 6.21 -6.78
CA ARG A 105 13.14 6.33 -5.32
C ARG A 105 14.11 7.40 -4.84
N VAL A 106 13.64 8.28 -3.98
CA VAL A 106 14.50 9.20 -3.22
C VAL A 106 14.49 8.76 -1.77
N LYS A 107 15.67 8.63 -1.16
CA LYS A 107 15.84 8.11 0.19
C LYS A 107 16.52 9.13 1.08
N VAL A 108 15.98 9.36 2.26
CA VAL A 108 16.55 10.27 3.25
C VAL A 108 16.95 9.49 4.50
N PRO A 109 18.24 9.43 4.84
CA PRO A 109 18.69 8.82 6.08
C PRO A 109 18.45 9.77 7.26
N LEU A 110 17.89 9.24 8.35
CA LEU A 110 17.59 9.95 9.59
C LEU A 110 18.21 9.23 10.79
N GLN A 111 18.35 9.95 11.89
CA GLN A 111 18.78 9.45 13.20
C GLN A 111 17.59 9.53 14.15
N ASP A 112 17.48 8.60 15.09
CA ASP A 112 16.35 8.52 16.04
C ASP A 112 16.23 9.78 16.91
N ALA A 113 17.36 10.41 17.22
CA ALA A 113 17.40 11.66 17.97
C ALA A 113 16.77 12.87 17.23
N ASP A 114 16.57 12.77 15.91
CA ASP A 114 16.06 13.86 15.08
C ASP A 114 15.32 13.30 13.84
N LEU A 115 14.05 12.91 14.04
CA LEU A 115 13.17 12.32 13.03
C LEU A 115 12.28 13.39 12.36
N LYS A 116 12.90 14.39 11.74
CA LYS A 116 12.19 15.52 11.12
C LYS A 116 12.52 15.70 9.65
N LEU A 117 11.50 15.91 8.84
CA LEU A 117 11.60 16.26 7.41
C LEU A 117 10.69 17.44 7.07
N PRO A 118 11.01 18.24 6.04
CA PRO A 118 10.03 19.19 5.52
C PRO A 118 8.89 18.46 4.82
N THR A 119 7.66 18.95 4.98
CA THR A 119 6.51 18.48 4.18
C THR A 119 6.69 18.80 2.69
N VAL A 120 6.13 17.94 1.84
CA VAL A 120 6.09 18.10 0.38
C VAL A 120 4.67 18.15 -0.19
N ILE A 121 3.67 18.49 0.63
CA ILE A 121 2.28 18.69 0.19
C ILE A 121 2.15 19.74 -0.90
N ASP A 122 2.95 20.80 -0.84
CA ASP A 122 3.00 21.83 -1.88
C ASP A 122 3.59 21.31 -3.20
N LEU A 123 4.33 20.19 -3.15
CA LEU A 123 4.79 19.48 -4.33
C LEU A 123 3.72 18.53 -4.89
N TRP A 124 3.16 17.67 -4.04
CA TRP A 124 2.06 16.78 -4.37
C TRP A 124 1.02 16.76 -3.25
N PRO A 125 -0.25 17.11 -3.51
CA PRO A 125 -1.30 17.08 -2.49
C PRO A 125 -1.47 15.71 -1.81
N SER A 126 -1.19 14.62 -2.53
CA SER A 126 -1.24 13.25 -1.99
C SER A 126 -0.25 13.00 -0.85
N ALA A 127 0.82 13.79 -0.72
CA ALA A 127 1.76 13.69 0.38
C ALA A 127 1.07 13.85 1.75
N ASN A 128 -0.06 14.57 1.81
CA ASN A 128 -0.83 14.73 3.04
C ASN A 128 -1.22 13.38 3.66
N TRP A 129 -1.54 12.39 2.84
CA TRP A 129 -1.90 11.07 3.32
C TRP A 129 -0.67 10.28 3.78
N TYR A 130 0.32 10.17 2.91
CA TYR A 130 1.50 9.33 3.14
C TYR A 130 2.40 9.86 4.28
N GLU A 131 2.50 11.19 4.44
CA GLU A 131 3.24 11.80 5.55
C GLU A 131 2.55 11.50 6.90
N ARG A 132 1.21 11.52 6.95
CA ARG A 132 0.45 11.12 8.15
C ARG A 132 0.62 9.64 8.46
N GLU A 133 0.55 8.77 7.46
CA GLU A 133 0.78 7.33 7.65
C GLU A 133 2.20 7.05 8.15
N THR A 134 3.20 7.67 7.53
CA THR A 134 4.61 7.53 7.95
C THR A 134 4.82 8.03 9.37
N TRP A 135 4.19 9.15 9.76
CA TRP A 135 4.21 9.62 11.14
C TRP A 135 3.48 8.67 12.09
N ASP A 136 2.30 8.18 11.73
CA ASP A 136 1.51 7.27 12.57
C ASP A 136 2.28 5.96 12.85
N MET A 137 2.88 5.39 11.80
CA MET A 137 3.59 4.11 11.84
C MET A 137 5.02 4.17 12.37
N PHE A 138 5.74 5.27 12.16
CA PHE A 138 7.18 5.39 12.48
C PHE A 138 7.54 6.61 13.32
N GLY A 139 6.64 7.57 13.53
CA GLY A 139 6.89 8.78 14.33
C GLY A 139 7.85 9.77 13.69
N ILE A 140 7.91 9.79 12.36
CA ILE A 140 8.67 10.79 11.62
C ILE A 140 7.80 12.03 11.45
N GLU A 141 8.27 13.17 11.96
CA GLU A 141 7.56 14.44 11.90
C GLU A 141 7.82 15.16 10.57
N PHE A 142 6.75 15.67 9.96
CA PHE A 142 6.82 16.47 8.73
C PHE A 142 6.54 17.95 9.04
N GLU A 143 7.59 18.76 9.08
CA GLU A 143 7.54 20.18 9.40
C GLU A 143 6.74 20.95 8.34
N GLY A 144 5.73 21.69 8.79
CA GLY A 144 4.80 22.43 7.94
C GLY A 144 3.56 21.65 7.50
N HIS A 145 3.45 20.36 7.87
CA HIS A 145 2.25 19.57 7.58
C HIS A 145 1.03 20.16 8.32
N PRO A 146 -0.12 20.40 7.65
CA PRO A 146 -1.25 21.13 8.23
C PRO A 146 -2.01 20.35 9.30
N ASN A 147 -1.98 19.02 9.25
CA ASN A 147 -2.71 18.14 10.15
C ASN A 147 -2.04 16.78 10.32
N LEU A 148 -1.00 16.70 11.16
CA LEU A 148 -0.28 15.45 11.41
C LEU A 148 -0.97 14.66 12.54
N TYR A 149 -2.09 14.03 12.20
CA TYR A 149 -2.93 13.24 13.11
C TYR A 149 -3.03 11.79 12.65
N ARG A 150 -3.29 10.85 13.57
CA ARG A 150 -3.29 9.39 13.31
C ARG A 150 -4.39 9.04 12.31
N ILE A 151 -4.08 8.20 11.33
CA ILE A 151 -5.04 7.83 10.29
C ILE A 151 -5.28 6.33 10.23
N VAL A 152 -4.38 5.52 10.79
CA VAL A 152 -4.47 4.06 10.80
C VAL A 152 -4.62 3.52 12.22
N LEU A 153 -3.88 4.07 13.19
CA LEU A 153 -3.96 3.64 14.58
C LEU A 153 -5.01 4.44 15.36
N PRO A 154 -5.60 3.85 16.43
CA PRO A 154 -6.49 4.57 17.33
C PRO A 154 -5.84 5.85 17.88
N PRO A 155 -6.61 6.92 18.14
CA PRO A 155 -6.06 8.19 18.64
C PRO A 155 -5.29 8.07 19.96
N THR A 156 -5.71 7.13 20.79
CA THR A 156 -5.15 6.78 22.11
C THR A 156 -3.92 5.88 22.03
N TRP A 157 -3.55 5.41 20.83
CA TRP A 157 -2.44 4.48 20.67
C TRP A 157 -1.11 5.09 21.14
N GLU A 158 -0.39 4.35 21.96
CA GLU A 158 0.94 4.74 22.44
C GLU A 158 2.05 4.18 21.55
N GLY A 159 2.93 5.06 21.07
CA GLY A 159 4.04 4.69 20.20
C GLY A 159 3.65 4.51 18.73
N HIS A 160 4.40 3.66 18.02
CA HIS A 160 4.42 3.58 16.56
C HIS A 160 4.58 2.13 16.10
N ALA A 161 3.56 1.60 15.39
CA ALA A 161 3.40 0.16 15.21
C ALA A 161 4.47 -0.52 14.35
N LEU A 162 5.15 0.21 13.46
CA LEU A 162 6.18 -0.33 12.56
C LEU A 162 7.62 -0.12 13.05
N ARG A 163 7.82 0.46 14.25
CA ARG A 163 9.15 0.52 14.87
C ARG A 163 9.59 -0.85 15.42
N LYS A 164 10.89 -1.12 15.50
CA LYS A 164 11.45 -2.43 15.89
C LYS A 164 11.17 -2.83 17.34
N GLU A 165 11.09 -1.86 18.25
CA GLU A 165 10.72 -2.03 19.66
C GLU A 165 9.25 -2.36 19.85
N HIS A 166 8.38 -2.03 18.89
CA HIS A 166 6.96 -2.34 19.01
C HIS A 166 6.73 -3.85 18.93
N PRO A 167 5.96 -4.44 19.88
CA PRO A 167 5.63 -5.86 19.87
C PRO A 167 4.98 -6.29 18.56
N ALA A 168 5.27 -7.52 18.13
CA ALA A 168 4.67 -8.10 16.92
C ALA A 168 3.78 -9.30 17.22
N ARG A 169 3.67 -9.74 18.48
CA ARG A 169 2.72 -10.78 18.89
C ARG A 169 1.86 -10.27 20.02
N ALA A 170 0.59 -10.66 20.00
CA ALA A 170 -0.29 -10.45 21.14
C ALA A 170 0.28 -11.07 22.43
N THR A 171 1.04 -12.16 22.36
CA THR A 171 1.68 -12.77 23.54
C THR A 171 2.86 -12.00 24.11
N GLU A 172 3.33 -10.95 23.42
CA GLU A 172 4.35 -10.02 23.94
C GLU A 172 3.71 -8.83 24.67
N MET A 173 2.38 -8.73 24.63
CA MET A 173 1.60 -7.71 25.30
C MET A 173 0.78 -8.37 26.41
N GLU A 174 0.42 -7.58 27.42
CA GLU A 174 -0.53 -8.02 28.42
C GLU A 174 -1.89 -8.32 27.76
N PRO A 175 -2.66 -9.30 28.29
CA PRO A 175 -3.99 -9.58 27.79
C PRO A 175 -4.83 -8.30 27.73
N PHE A 176 -5.41 -8.02 26.56
CA PHE A 176 -6.24 -6.85 26.37
C PHE A 176 -7.52 -6.96 27.21
N SER A 177 -7.70 -6.00 28.11
CA SER A 177 -8.93 -5.81 28.88
C SER A 177 -9.19 -4.33 29.02
N LEU A 178 -10.43 -3.91 28.77
CA LEU A 178 -10.91 -2.58 29.08
C LEU A 178 -11.86 -2.70 30.27
N ASP A 179 -11.64 -1.88 31.29
CA ASP A 179 -12.67 -1.61 32.29
C ASP A 179 -13.66 -0.55 31.77
N ASP A 180 -14.77 -0.34 32.48
CA ASP A 180 -15.83 0.58 32.06
C ASP A 180 -15.32 2.02 31.85
N ASP A 181 -14.35 2.45 32.67
CA ASP A 181 -13.77 3.80 32.59
C ASP A 181 -12.84 3.93 31.37
N GLN A 182 -12.01 2.92 31.10
CA GLN A 182 -11.16 2.85 29.92
C GLN A 182 -11.99 2.77 28.64
N GLU A 183 -13.07 1.99 28.62
CA GLU A 183 -13.97 1.93 27.47
C GLU A 183 -14.61 3.29 27.20
N ALA A 184 -15.07 4.01 28.23
CA ALA A 184 -15.61 5.35 28.07
C ALA A 184 -14.58 6.34 27.51
N PHE A 185 -13.34 6.27 27.98
CA PHE A 185 -12.24 7.09 27.46
C PHE A 185 -11.94 6.82 25.99
N GLU A 186 -11.85 5.54 25.60
CA GLU A 186 -11.64 5.14 24.20
C GLU A 186 -12.80 5.59 23.31
N GLN A 187 -14.05 5.44 23.77
CA GLN A 187 -15.23 5.91 23.02
C GLN A 187 -15.24 7.43 22.86
N GLU A 188 -14.85 8.19 23.89
CA GLU A 188 -14.73 9.65 23.81
C GLU A 188 -13.65 10.08 22.82
N ALA A 189 -12.52 9.37 22.80
CA ALA A 189 -11.43 9.63 21.84
C ALA A 189 -11.82 9.36 20.38
N LEU A 190 -12.79 8.47 20.12
CA LEU A 190 -13.31 8.17 18.77
C LEU A 190 -14.35 9.20 18.26
N LEU A 191 -14.77 10.15 19.11
CA LEU A 191 -15.68 11.21 18.70
C LEU A 191 -15.03 12.10 17.64
N PHE A 192 -15.73 12.26 16.51
CA PHE A 192 -15.24 13.09 15.43
C PHE A 192 -15.37 14.57 15.79
N LYS A 193 -14.24 15.28 15.70
CA LYS A 193 -14.11 16.71 15.93
C LYS A 193 -13.82 17.40 14.60
N PRO A 194 -14.79 18.03 13.95
CA PRO A 194 -14.61 18.65 12.63
C PRO A 194 -13.43 19.63 12.56
N GLU A 195 -13.16 20.33 13.67
CA GLU A 195 -12.11 21.33 13.75
C GLU A 195 -10.71 20.73 13.57
N GLU A 196 -10.48 19.50 14.05
CA GLU A 196 -9.21 18.78 13.90
C GLU A 196 -8.92 18.44 12.44
N TRP A 197 -9.95 18.44 11.58
CA TRP A 197 -9.85 18.16 10.16
C TRP A 197 -9.92 19.42 9.29
N GLY A 198 -9.95 20.61 9.91
CA GLY A 198 -10.07 21.88 9.19
C GLY A 198 -11.47 22.17 8.66
N MET A 199 -12.48 21.36 9.02
CA MET A 199 -13.86 21.55 8.61
C MET A 199 -14.51 22.70 9.37
N LYS A 200 -15.08 23.66 8.64
CA LYS A 200 -15.79 24.80 9.22
C LYS A 200 -17.22 24.40 9.56
N ARG A 201 -17.78 24.90 10.66
CA ARG A 201 -19.19 24.62 11.03
C ARG A 201 -20.22 25.49 10.31
N LYS A 202 -19.80 26.62 9.74
CA LYS A 202 -20.69 27.55 9.03
C LYS A 202 -19.92 28.34 7.97
N SER A 203 -20.64 28.78 6.94
CA SER A 203 -20.23 29.85 6.03
C SER A 203 -20.90 31.17 6.45
N ASP A 204 -20.71 32.23 5.65
CA ASP A 204 -21.40 33.50 5.86
C ASP A 204 -22.92 33.39 5.63
N THR A 205 -23.38 32.35 4.93
CA THR A 205 -24.77 32.18 4.49
C THR A 205 -25.48 30.92 4.98
N SER A 206 -24.73 29.89 5.43
CA SER A 206 -25.29 28.58 5.77
C SER A 206 -24.60 27.95 6.98
N GLU A 207 -25.33 27.19 7.80
CA GLU A 207 -24.77 26.28 8.81
C GLU A 207 -24.61 24.89 8.19
N PHE A 208 -23.44 24.27 8.38
CA PHE A 208 -23.15 22.96 7.81
C PHE A 208 -23.59 21.83 8.74
N MET A 209 -24.07 20.75 8.15
CA MET A 209 -24.41 19.51 8.83
C MET A 209 -23.25 18.52 8.73
N PHE A 210 -22.96 17.81 9.81
CA PHE A 210 -21.99 16.73 9.83
C PHE A 210 -22.70 15.37 9.92
N LEU A 211 -22.39 14.47 8.99
CA LEU A 211 -22.96 13.13 8.92
C LEU A 211 -21.86 12.08 8.97
N ASN A 212 -21.98 11.14 9.90
CA ASN A 212 -21.12 9.95 9.93
C ASN A 212 -21.75 8.86 9.05
N LEU A 213 -21.10 8.53 7.94
CA LEU A 213 -21.45 7.38 7.11
C LEU A 213 -20.54 6.21 7.47
N GLY A 214 -21.07 5.17 8.11
CA GLY A 214 -20.30 4.04 8.63
C GLY A 214 -19.89 4.20 10.11
N PRO A 215 -19.04 3.32 10.67
CA PRO A 215 -18.37 2.20 9.99
C PRO A 215 -19.30 1.02 9.69
N ASN A 216 -20.48 0.96 10.33
CA ASN A 216 -21.50 -0.07 10.13
C ASN A 216 -22.62 0.46 9.23
N HIS A 217 -22.40 0.46 7.92
CA HIS A 217 -23.41 0.84 6.94
C HIS A 217 -23.36 -0.10 5.71
N PRO A 218 -24.49 -0.55 5.14
CA PRO A 218 -24.47 -1.49 4.01
C PRO A 218 -23.64 -1.02 2.81
N SER A 219 -23.65 0.28 2.52
CA SER A 219 -22.96 0.87 1.36
C SER A 219 -21.45 1.09 1.52
N VAL A 220 -20.85 0.79 2.69
CA VAL A 220 -19.40 0.98 2.91
C VAL A 220 -18.57 -0.29 2.71
N HIS A 221 -19.22 -1.43 2.36
CA HIS A 221 -18.60 -2.71 1.98
C HIS A 221 -17.41 -3.15 2.85
N GLY A 222 -17.57 -3.06 4.17
CA GLY A 222 -16.52 -3.35 5.13
C GLY A 222 -16.63 -2.43 6.34
N ALA A 223 -15.56 -2.34 7.11
CA ALA A 223 -15.43 -1.37 8.19
C ALA A 223 -14.75 -0.11 7.64
N PHE A 224 -15.57 0.85 7.21
CA PHE A 224 -15.10 2.11 6.65
C PHE A 224 -16.03 3.24 7.04
N ARG A 225 -15.47 4.33 7.55
CA ARG A 225 -16.23 5.49 7.99
C ARG A 225 -15.84 6.70 7.14
N ILE A 226 -16.84 7.47 6.74
CA ILE A 226 -16.65 8.77 6.10
C ILE A 226 -17.39 9.82 6.93
N ALA A 227 -16.67 10.80 7.45
CA ALA A 227 -17.26 11.98 8.06
C ALA A 227 -17.52 13.01 6.96
N LEU A 228 -18.81 13.29 6.70
CA LEU A 228 -19.27 14.16 5.63
C LEU A 228 -19.66 15.52 6.18
N GLN A 229 -19.21 16.59 5.53
CA GLN A 229 -19.69 17.95 5.73
C GLN A 229 -20.65 18.33 4.60
N LEU A 230 -21.88 18.69 4.97
CA LEU A 230 -22.99 18.91 4.04
C LEU A 230 -23.57 20.33 4.15
N ASP A 231 -23.87 20.94 3.01
CA ASP A 231 -24.74 22.12 2.88
C ASP A 231 -26.07 21.68 2.24
N GLY A 232 -27.05 21.35 3.08
CA GLY A 232 -28.25 20.65 2.63
C GLY A 232 -27.91 19.28 2.05
N GLU A 233 -28.08 19.14 0.73
CA GLU A 233 -27.78 17.91 -0.03
C GLU A 233 -26.40 17.94 -0.72
N ILE A 234 -25.70 19.08 -0.66
CA ILE A 234 -24.40 19.24 -1.34
C ILE A 234 -23.28 18.84 -0.40
N LEU A 235 -22.40 17.94 -0.87
CA LEU A 235 -21.17 17.59 -0.17
C LEU A 235 -20.14 18.72 -0.33
N VAL A 236 -19.74 19.30 0.80
CA VAL A 236 -18.73 20.36 0.88
C VAL A 236 -17.35 19.75 1.13
N ASP A 237 -17.28 18.77 2.04
CA ASP A 237 -16.03 18.09 2.39
C ASP A 237 -16.32 16.65 2.86
N ALA A 238 -15.31 15.79 2.77
CA ALA A 238 -15.39 14.38 3.18
C ALA A 238 -14.04 13.91 3.73
N VAL A 239 -14.07 13.36 4.94
CA VAL A 239 -12.91 12.78 5.59
C VAL A 239 -13.10 11.27 5.71
N PRO A 240 -12.30 10.47 4.97
CA PRO A 240 -12.28 9.03 5.16
C PRO A 240 -11.49 8.68 6.43
N ASP A 241 -12.16 8.08 7.40
CA ASP A 241 -11.61 7.55 8.64
C ASP A 241 -11.39 6.03 8.45
N ILE A 242 -10.11 5.62 8.42
CA ILE A 242 -9.68 4.26 8.08
C ILE A 242 -8.98 3.59 9.28
N GLY A 243 -8.36 2.43 9.07
CA GLY A 243 -7.61 1.74 10.13
C GLY A 243 -8.42 0.69 10.91
N TYR A 244 -9.75 0.69 10.81
CA TYR A 244 -10.63 -0.31 11.47
C TYR A 244 -10.29 -1.77 11.16
N HIS A 245 -9.69 -2.04 10.00
CA HIS A 245 -9.26 -3.37 9.58
C HIS A 245 -7.73 -3.49 9.48
N HIS A 246 -6.98 -2.53 10.04
CA HIS A 246 -5.52 -2.62 10.11
C HIS A 246 -5.13 -3.75 11.07
N ARG A 247 -4.30 -4.67 10.57
CA ARG A 247 -3.87 -5.88 11.31
C ARG A 247 -2.36 -5.99 11.44
N GLY A 248 -1.61 -4.92 11.15
CA GLY A 248 -0.15 -4.91 11.21
C GLY A 248 0.50 -5.97 10.32
N ALA A 249 -0.04 -6.22 9.11
CA ALA A 249 0.47 -7.27 8.22
C ALA A 249 1.94 -7.07 7.87
N GLU A 250 2.37 -5.82 7.66
CA GLU A 250 3.77 -5.45 7.41
C GLU A 250 4.66 -5.80 8.60
N LYS A 251 4.21 -5.46 9.81
CA LYS A 251 4.90 -5.81 11.06
C LYS A 251 5.04 -7.33 11.23
N MET A 252 4.01 -8.09 10.86
CA MET A 252 4.10 -9.55 10.85
C MET A 252 5.14 -10.05 9.85
N GLY A 253 5.20 -9.43 8.67
CA GLY A 253 6.16 -9.75 7.62
C GLY A 253 7.62 -9.72 8.07
N GLU A 254 7.98 -8.81 8.97
CA GLU A 254 9.35 -8.70 9.50
C GLU A 254 9.87 -9.94 10.22
N ARG A 255 8.96 -10.75 10.78
CA ARG A 255 9.29 -11.95 11.58
C ARG A 255 8.97 -13.26 10.87
N GLN A 256 8.33 -13.20 9.71
CA GLN A 256 8.04 -14.38 8.92
C GLN A 256 9.23 -14.71 8.01
N SER A 257 9.43 -16.00 7.76
CA SER A 257 10.23 -16.40 6.61
C SER A 257 9.50 -16.00 5.32
N TRP A 258 10.25 -15.83 4.24
CA TRP A 258 9.67 -15.45 2.94
C TRP A 258 8.50 -16.34 2.50
N HIS A 259 8.55 -17.64 2.79
CA HIS A 259 7.46 -18.56 2.44
C HIS A 259 6.29 -18.53 3.42
N THR A 260 6.54 -18.32 4.72
CA THR A 260 5.47 -18.29 5.73
C THR A 260 4.66 -17.00 5.69
N PHE A 261 5.17 -15.94 5.03
CA PHE A 261 4.42 -14.71 4.80
C PHE A 261 3.41 -14.79 3.64
N ILE A 262 3.57 -15.70 2.68
CA ILE A 262 2.67 -15.82 1.51
C ILE A 262 1.17 -15.86 1.89
N PRO A 263 0.72 -16.60 2.92
CA PRO A 263 -0.70 -16.58 3.27
C PRO A 263 -1.20 -15.21 3.76
N TYR A 264 -0.34 -14.30 4.23
CA TYR A 264 -0.76 -12.94 4.58
C TYR A 264 -1.07 -12.11 3.33
N THR A 265 -0.34 -12.31 2.23
CA THR A 265 -0.58 -11.56 0.99
C THR A 265 -1.96 -11.90 0.40
N ASP A 266 -2.39 -13.16 0.46
CA ASP A 266 -3.74 -13.61 0.05
C ASP A 266 -4.89 -12.90 0.81
N ARG A 267 -4.59 -12.24 1.95
CA ARG A 267 -5.59 -11.66 2.86
C ARG A 267 -5.56 -10.13 2.91
N ILE A 268 -4.68 -9.48 2.15
CA ILE A 268 -4.65 -8.02 2.03
C ILE A 268 -5.89 -7.56 1.25
N ASP A 269 -6.02 -8.02 0.00
CA ASP A 269 -7.28 -7.99 -0.74
C ASP A 269 -7.92 -9.39 -0.67
N TYR A 270 -8.95 -9.55 0.14
CA TYR A 270 -9.58 -10.86 0.34
C TYR A 270 -10.31 -11.40 -0.91
N LEU A 271 -10.48 -10.59 -1.96
CA LEU A 271 -11.07 -10.99 -3.24
C LEU A 271 -10.02 -11.45 -4.25
N GLY A 272 -8.80 -10.89 -4.19
CA GLY A 272 -7.74 -11.13 -5.15
C GLY A 272 -7.09 -12.50 -5.07
N GLY A 273 -7.19 -13.21 -3.94
CA GLY A 273 -6.58 -14.53 -3.75
C GLY A 273 -5.12 -14.57 -4.26
N VAL A 274 -4.83 -15.47 -5.21
CA VAL A 274 -3.47 -15.63 -5.78
C VAL A 274 -2.93 -14.36 -6.45
N LEU A 275 -3.80 -13.43 -6.87
CA LEU A 275 -3.40 -12.17 -7.50
C LEU A 275 -2.52 -11.34 -6.54
N ASN A 276 -2.78 -11.40 -5.24
CA ASN A 276 -1.98 -10.69 -4.24
C ASN A 276 -0.65 -11.37 -3.95
N ASN A 277 -0.59 -12.69 -4.11
CA ASN A 277 0.66 -13.43 -3.93
C ASN A 277 1.62 -13.14 -5.08
N LEU A 278 1.10 -12.88 -6.28
CA LEU A 278 1.89 -12.69 -7.49
C LEU A 278 2.97 -11.59 -7.37
N PRO A 279 2.66 -10.33 -7.01
CA PRO A 279 3.68 -9.29 -6.87
C PRO A 279 4.71 -9.64 -5.79
N TYR A 280 4.28 -10.27 -4.69
CA TYR A 280 5.19 -10.70 -3.62
C TYR A 280 6.17 -11.78 -4.08
N VAL A 281 5.69 -12.87 -4.69
CA VAL A 281 6.58 -13.95 -5.15
C VAL A 281 7.48 -13.47 -6.28
N MET A 282 6.98 -12.63 -7.19
CA MET A 282 7.78 -12.07 -8.28
C MET A 282 8.87 -11.12 -7.77
N ALA A 283 8.58 -10.31 -6.76
CA ALA A 283 9.59 -9.44 -6.14
C ALA A 283 10.72 -10.26 -5.51
N VAL A 284 10.39 -11.34 -4.78
CA VAL A 284 11.38 -12.23 -4.17
C VAL A 284 12.17 -13.01 -5.22
N GLU A 285 11.49 -13.54 -6.26
CA GLU A 285 12.14 -14.23 -7.38
C GLU A 285 13.12 -13.32 -8.12
N LYS A 286 12.74 -12.06 -8.36
CA LYS A 286 13.61 -11.06 -9.00
C LYS A 286 14.83 -10.73 -8.14
N MET A 287 14.65 -10.57 -6.82
CA MET A 287 15.77 -10.37 -5.89
C MET A 287 16.71 -11.59 -5.84
N ALA A 288 16.17 -12.80 -5.96
CA ALA A 288 16.92 -14.05 -5.90
C ALA A 288 17.49 -14.50 -7.27
N GLY A 289 17.14 -13.82 -8.38
CA GLY A 289 17.53 -14.22 -9.73
C GLY A 289 16.90 -15.53 -10.19
N ILE A 290 15.70 -15.86 -9.72
CA ILE A 290 14.99 -17.11 -10.04
C ILE A 290 14.12 -16.89 -11.29
N GLU A 291 14.33 -17.70 -12.32
CA GLU A 291 13.46 -17.77 -13.49
C GLU A 291 12.54 -18.99 -13.42
N VAL A 292 11.23 -18.76 -13.55
CA VAL A 292 10.23 -19.84 -13.54
C VAL A 292 9.94 -20.38 -14.94
N PRO A 293 9.67 -21.68 -15.11
CA PRO A 293 9.33 -22.28 -16.41
C PRO A 293 8.07 -21.67 -17.05
N GLU A 294 7.96 -21.76 -18.37
CA GLU A 294 6.82 -21.17 -19.10
C GLU A 294 5.47 -21.74 -18.66
N ARG A 295 5.40 -23.05 -18.39
CA ARG A 295 4.20 -23.70 -17.83
C ARG A 295 3.74 -23.04 -16.52
N VAL A 296 4.68 -22.69 -15.64
CA VAL A 296 4.38 -22.04 -14.36
C VAL A 296 3.82 -20.64 -14.60
N LYS A 297 4.38 -19.89 -15.55
CA LYS A 297 3.83 -18.57 -15.93
C LYS A 297 2.41 -18.68 -16.46
N THR A 298 2.13 -19.67 -17.32
CA THR A 298 0.77 -19.92 -17.83
C THR A 298 -0.20 -20.25 -16.71
N ILE A 299 0.18 -21.12 -15.77
CA ILE A 299 -0.66 -21.46 -14.60
C ILE A 299 -0.94 -20.21 -13.76
N ARG A 300 0.09 -19.40 -13.51
CA ARG A 300 -0.05 -18.15 -12.75
C ARG A 300 -1.02 -17.18 -13.43
N ILE A 301 -0.83 -16.91 -14.71
CA ILE A 301 -1.71 -16.02 -15.48
C ILE A 301 -3.13 -16.56 -15.46
N MET A 302 -3.35 -17.83 -15.76
CA MET A 302 -4.69 -18.43 -15.78
C MET A 302 -5.42 -18.26 -14.44
N LEU A 303 -4.78 -18.59 -13.32
CA LEU A 303 -5.40 -18.47 -12.01
C LEU A 303 -5.60 -16.99 -11.61
N SER A 304 -4.65 -16.10 -11.91
CA SER A 304 -4.81 -14.66 -11.70
C SER A 304 -5.99 -14.08 -12.48
N GLU A 305 -6.19 -14.53 -13.72
CA GLU A 305 -7.32 -14.12 -14.56
C GLU A 305 -8.67 -14.61 -14.02
N MET A 306 -8.72 -15.83 -13.47
CA MET A 306 -9.92 -16.32 -12.77
C MET A 306 -10.27 -15.46 -11.56
N PHE A 307 -9.29 -15.09 -10.73
CA PHE A 307 -9.50 -14.21 -9.59
C PHE A 307 -9.85 -12.78 -10.01
N ARG A 308 -9.28 -12.27 -11.12
CA ARG A 308 -9.66 -10.96 -11.68
C ARG A 308 -11.13 -10.93 -12.09
N ILE A 309 -11.59 -11.93 -12.85
CA ILE A 309 -12.99 -12.06 -13.24
C ILE A 309 -13.88 -12.18 -11.99
N CYS A 310 -13.50 -13.03 -11.03
CA CYS A 310 -14.22 -13.19 -9.77
C CYS A 310 -14.34 -11.88 -8.99
N SER A 311 -13.28 -11.06 -8.95
CA SER A 311 -13.28 -9.75 -8.29
C SER A 311 -14.23 -8.77 -8.99
N HIS A 312 -14.17 -8.68 -10.32
CA HIS A 312 -15.07 -7.81 -11.10
C HIS A 312 -16.54 -8.19 -10.97
N LEU A 313 -16.86 -9.50 -10.97
CA LEU A 313 -18.23 -9.96 -10.76
C LEU A 313 -18.80 -9.53 -9.40
N LEU A 314 -17.97 -9.53 -8.35
CA LEU A 314 -18.42 -8.99 -7.07
C LEU A 314 -18.60 -7.48 -7.15
N PHE A 315 -17.61 -6.76 -7.68
CA PHE A 315 -17.63 -5.30 -7.80
C PHE A 315 -18.88 -4.80 -8.53
N TYR A 316 -19.16 -5.33 -9.73
CA TYR A 316 -20.35 -4.93 -10.50
C TYR A 316 -21.65 -5.33 -9.79
N GLY A 317 -21.69 -6.51 -9.16
CA GLY A 317 -22.86 -6.99 -8.43
C GLY A 317 -23.20 -6.10 -7.23
N THR A 318 -22.21 -5.78 -6.40
CA THR A 318 -22.41 -4.91 -5.24
C THR A 318 -22.66 -3.47 -5.63
N PHE A 319 -21.96 -2.96 -6.67
CA PHE A 319 -22.22 -1.62 -7.19
C PHE A 319 -23.66 -1.47 -7.70
N ALA A 320 -24.16 -2.44 -8.48
CA ALA A 320 -25.54 -2.45 -8.92
C ALA A 320 -26.51 -2.47 -7.74
N GLN A 321 -26.22 -3.28 -6.72
CA GLN A 321 -27.01 -3.35 -5.49
C GLN A 321 -27.04 -2.01 -4.74
N ASP A 322 -25.92 -1.30 -4.63
CA ASP A 322 -25.84 0.01 -3.95
C ASP A 322 -26.66 1.08 -4.64
N VAL A 323 -26.74 1.04 -5.98
CA VAL A 323 -27.58 1.94 -6.78
C VAL A 323 -29.06 1.53 -6.74
N GLY A 324 -29.38 0.35 -6.19
CA GLY A 324 -30.74 -0.14 -5.95
C GLY A 324 -31.19 -1.32 -6.82
N GLN A 325 -30.31 -1.85 -7.69
CA GLN A 325 -30.59 -3.04 -8.50
C GLN A 325 -30.24 -4.32 -7.72
N LEU A 326 -31.26 -4.96 -7.15
CA LEU A 326 -31.05 -6.09 -6.23
C LEU A 326 -30.85 -7.45 -6.91
N SER A 327 -31.22 -7.60 -8.18
CA SER A 327 -31.18 -8.90 -8.88
C SER A 327 -29.80 -9.29 -9.44
N PRO A 328 -29.03 -8.39 -10.11
CA PRO A 328 -27.80 -8.77 -10.82
C PRO A 328 -26.75 -9.47 -9.96
N ILE A 329 -26.64 -9.09 -8.68
CA ILE A 329 -25.69 -9.71 -7.74
C ILE A 329 -25.90 -11.22 -7.59
N PHE A 330 -27.16 -11.70 -7.61
CA PHE A 330 -27.46 -13.12 -7.50
C PHE A 330 -27.03 -13.91 -8.72
N TYR A 331 -27.15 -13.31 -9.92
CA TYR A 331 -26.63 -13.91 -11.13
C TYR A 331 -25.12 -14.01 -10.99
N MET A 332 -24.41 -12.89 -10.88
CA MET A 332 -22.95 -12.86 -10.78
C MET A 332 -22.38 -13.79 -9.69
N PHE A 333 -23.09 -14.01 -8.57
CA PHE A 333 -22.67 -14.95 -7.53
C PHE A 333 -22.69 -16.42 -7.98
N VAL A 334 -23.61 -16.82 -8.86
CA VAL A 334 -23.63 -18.15 -9.47
C VAL A 334 -22.37 -18.39 -10.31
N GLU A 335 -21.91 -17.40 -11.07
CA GLU A 335 -20.67 -17.52 -11.84
C GLU A 335 -19.43 -17.49 -10.97
N ARG A 336 -19.43 -16.66 -9.92
CA ARG A 336 -18.35 -16.69 -8.91
C ARG A 336 -18.27 -18.07 -8.25
N GLU A 337 -19.39 -18.72 -7.97
CA GLU A 337 -19.42 -20.08 -7.42
C GLU A 337 -18.79 -21.09 -8.37
N ARG A 338 -19.09 -21.00 -9.68
CA ARG A 338 -18.47 -21.86 -10.71
C ARG A 338 -16.95 -21.68 -10.77
N ILE A 339 -16.49 -20.42 -10.72
CA ILE A 339 -15.05 -20.10 -10.69
C ILE A 339 -14.41 -20.67 -9.42
N PHE A 340 -15.04 -20.50 -8.25
CA PHE A 340 -14.52 -21.05 -7.00
C PHE A 340 -14.44 -22.58 -7.00
N ASN A 341 -15.39 -23.28 -7.63
CA ASN A 341 -15.31 -24.74 -7.78
C ASN A 341 -14.13 -25.19 -8.64
N ILE A 342 -13.78 -24.41 -9.67
CA ILE A 342 -12.57 -24.66 -10.48
C ILE A 342 -11.32 -24.43 -9.62
N ILE A 343 -11.24 -23.29 -8.93
CA ILE A 343 -10.11 -22.93 -8.06
C ILE A 343 -9.91 -23.97 -6.96
N GLU A 344 -10.98 -24.38 -6.28
CA GLU A 344 -10.96 -25.43 -5.25
C GLU A 344 -10.41 -26.74 -5.80
N SER A 345 -10.82 -27.13 -7.00
CA SER A 345 -10.33 -28.37 -7.60
C SER A 345 -8.86 -28.36 -7.96
N ILE A 346 -8.29 -27.17 -8.20
CA ILE A 346 -6.86 -27.00 -8.47
C ILE A 346 -6.08 -26.86 -7.16
N CYS A 347 -6.56 -26.01 -6.24
CA CYS A 347 -5.77 -25.53 -5.11
C CYS A 347 -6.14 -26.18 -3.77
N GLY A 348 -7.29 -26.85 -3.67
CA GLY A 348 -7.85 -27.38 -2.42
C GLY A 348 -8.51 -26.33 -1.51
N ALA A 349 -8.54 -25.06 -1.92
CA ALA A 349 -9.20 -23.97 -1.20
C ALA A 349 -9.79 -22.96 -2.18
N ARG A 350 -10.82 -22.23 -1.74
CA ARG A 350 -11.64 -21.35 -2.60
C ARG A 350 -11.14 -19.90 -2.65
N MET A 351 -11.04 -19.23 -1.50
CA MET A 351 -10.71 -17.80 -1.43
C MET A 351 -9.22 -17.52 -1.19
N HIS A 352 -8.58 -18.29 -0.31
CA HIS A 352 -7.18 -18.09 0.07
C HIS A 352 -6.35 -19.35 -0.24
N PRO A 353 -6.01 -19.58 -1.52
CA PRO A 353 -5.43 -20.85 -1.96
C PRO A 353 -3.94 -21.02 -1.63
N GLY A 354 -3.17 -19.95 -1.41
CA GLY A 354 -1.73 -20.08 -1.15
C GLY A 354 -0.97 -20.87 -2.21
N TRP A 355 -1.43 -20.83 -3.47
CA TRP A 355 -0.95 -21.72 -4.53
C TRP A 355 0.38 -21.28 -5.14
N PHE A 356 0.57 -19.97 -5.30
CA PHE A 356 1.84 -19.42 -5.80
C PHE A 356 2.90 -19.52 -4.71
N ARG A 357 4.08 -20.02 -5.09
CA ARG A 357 5.24 -20.17 -4.21
C ARG A 357 6.43 -19.49 -4.84
N ILE A 358 7.42 -19.12 -4.03
CA ILE A 358 8.67 -18.57 -4.53
C ILE A 358 9.37 -19.67 -5.34
N GLY A 359 9.64 -19.41 -6.62
CA GLY A 359 10.15 -20.38 -7.58
C GLY A 359 9.08 -21.18 -8.34
N GLY A 360 7.78 -20.93 -8.11
CA GLY A 360 6.73 -21.41 -9.00
C GLY A 360 5.34 -21.57 -8.37
N VAL A 361 4.82 -22.79 -8.39
CA VAL A 361 3.50 -23.15 -7.85
C VAL A 361 3.62 -24.36 -6.92
N ALA A 362 2.68 -24.52 -6.00
CA ALA A 362 2.72 -25.58 -5.00
C ALA A 362 2.71 -26.99 -5.64
N GLN A 363 1.86 -27.20 -6.64
CA GLN A 363 1.75 -28.44 -7.43
C GLN A 363 1.34 -28.11 -8.87
N ASP A 364 1.49 -29.08 -9.78
CA ASP A 364 0.97 -28.95 -11.15
C ASP A 364 -0.56 -29.07 -11.19
N LEU A 365 -1.17 -28.66 -12.30
CA LEU A 365 -2.62 -28.76 -12.49
C LEU A 365 -3.10 -30.22 -12.44
N PRO A 366 -4.26 -30.50 -11.80
CA PRO A 366 -4.80 -31.85 -11.71
C PRO A 366 -5.27 -32.35 -13.08
N ASN A 367 -5.26 -33.67 -13.30
CA ASN A 367 -5.75 -34.25 -14.56
C ASN A 367 -7.21 -33.86 -14.83
N GLY A 368 -7.52 -33.37 -16.03
CA GLY A 368 -8.87 -32.98 -16.43
C GLY A 368 -9.30 -31.57 -15.97
N TRP A 369 -8.37 -30.75 -15.47
CA TRP A 369 -8.63 -29.34 -15.13
C TRP A 369 -9.21 -28.57 -16.34
N GLU A 370 -8.76 -28.91 -17.54
CA GLU A 370 -9.10 -28.23 -18.77
C GLU A 370 -10.59 -28.32 -19.12
N THR A 371 -11.25 -29.43 -18.76
CA THR A 371 -12.67 -29.63 -19.04
C THR A 371 -13.51 -28.57 -18.35
N ARG A 372 -13.29 -28.34 -17.05
CA ARG A 372 -14.04 -27.36 -16.28
C ARG A 372 -13.78 -25.92 -16.74
N VAL A 373 -12.55 -25.63 -17.14
CA VAL A 373 -12.22 -24.30 -17.70
C VAL A 373 -12.93 -24.08 -19.03
N ARG A 374 -12.99 -25.10 -19.91
CA ARG A 374 -13.72 -25.01 -21.18
C ARG A 374 -15.22 -24.84 -20.96
N GLU A 375 -15.82 -25.59 -20.04
CA GLU A 375 -17.23 -25.43 -19.66
C GLU A 375 -17.54 -24.01 -19.18
N LEU A 376 -16.64 -23.40 -18.39
CA LEU A 376 -16.78 -22.00 -17.98
C LEU A 376 -16.71 -21.04 -19.19
N LEU A 377 -15.77 -21.25 -20.10
CA LEU A 377 -15.58 -20.41 -21.30
C LEU A 377 -16.75 -20.52 -22.30
N GLU A 378 -17.44 -21.66 -22.35
CA GLU A 378 -18.66 -21.83 -23.15
C GLU A 378 -19.87 -21.15 -22.48
N PHE A 379 -19.95 -21.20 -21.15
CA PHE A 379 -21.09 -20.71 -20.40
C PHE A 379 -21.07 -19.19 -20.16
N MET A 380 -19.93 -18.63 -19.72
CA MET A 380 -19.85 -17.27 -19.20
C MET A 380 -20.12 -16.16 -20.23
N PRO A 381 -19.60 -16.19 -21.48
CA PRO A 381 -19.75 -15.07 -22.41
C PRO A 381 -21.22 -14.70 -22.68
N GLN A 382 -22.11 -15.68 -22.80
CA GLN A 382 -23.54 -15.44 -23.01
C GLN A 382 -24.22 -14.82 -21.79
N ARG A 383 -23.69 -15.05 -20.58
CA ARG A 383 -24.24 -14.50 -19.34
C ARG A 383 -23.84 -13.04 -19.15
N LEU A 384 -22.68 -12.63 -19.67
CA LEU A 384 -22.24 -11.24 -19.60
C LEU A 384 -23.19 -10.30 -20.33
N ASP A 385 -23.87 -10.77 -21.39
CA ASP A 385 -24.90 -10.01 -22.10
C ASP A 385 -26.22 -9.86 -21.28
N GLU A 386 -26.44 -10.72 -20.27
CA GLU A 386 -27.62 -10.70 -19.40
C GLU A 386 -27.45 -9.79 -18.18
N TYR A 387 -26.20 -9.45 -17.80
CA TYR A 387 -25.88 -8.57 -16.65
C TYR A 387 -25.95 -7.11 -17.02
#